data_AF-A0A7Y5L1J9-F1
#
_entry.id   AF-A0A7Y5L1J9-F1
#
_cell.length_a   1.000
_cell.length_b   1.000
_cell.length_c   1.000
_cell.angle_alpha   90.00
_cell.angle_beta   90.00
_cell.angle_gamma   90.00
#
_symmetry.space_group_name_H-M   'P 1'
#
loop_
_entity.id
_entity.type
_entity.pdbx_description
1 polymer ?
#
loop_
_entity_poly.entity_id
_entity_poly.type
_entity_poly.pdbx_seq_one_letter_code
_entity_poly.pdbx_strand_id
1 'polypeptide(L)'
;MKRRASCRRPLSNFAIAIRSRYPIAASVASLTLLTGACSETTDESAGEPAEEPVADTKQAVAGNIHPDKIEIDGPSAGADVFDNQGTPLNGQGKDWVKDSLANAGTNCLGSDGIATCVQAGVTGATGATGHWNGLRIVDGIGQNDQDIFVQGGKENSTATWTIQPSTTGGSKFELTQAYLANNQSNLFFGMERAGNNGTTAFDFEFNQNPPISDQCPDNDNPLIPCRTNGDILFTFEMRGSGGSGSAAPFVYTWNGTTYVQSTPTPAGVMSSINQVAADAAPWGRVDSHDAWVLADFEKFMLAEATAPITLLPGVNSCGGTAYVQVRTRASATPNSDLKDTSKVFEFQFNSLSGSAELTPSCAQGLDFEASALDANNDPVDGATCTWTFSDGTTQSGCSGYHAVAANKLGTITGSVVIEDPNNPACDVELEAGSVMVYAPLTVTADLDATCSSSFTYDATPQGGSGSVTYVWEFSGPGTTTPEDSTTKSGSVSVGTADALYTGSVTVTDARTDKECTASDSDDATPFAPLAVNLTKGAGGGSCPGISTDVITYTAHPSGGSGTYTLTWSDTSCSGSTCTIDPEGAFCHSDSLQVTVADDSGLCDEEDSETETYAKTTTVSASDNPAP
;
A
#
# COMPACT_ATOMS: atom_id res chain seq x y z
N MET A 1 -71.18 -21.00 -25.12
CA MET A 1 -72.31 -21.03 -24.17
C MET A 1 -71.83 -20.63 -22.78
N LYS A 2 -72.45 -19.58 -22.21
CA LYS A 2 -72.64 -19.18 -20.79
C LYS A 2 -71.61 -19.51 -19.67
N ARG A 3 -71.20 -18.39 -19.03
CA ARG A 3 -70.99 -18.07 -17.58
C ARG A 3 -69.63 -18.47 -16.97
N ARG A 4 -68.75 -17.49 -16.67
CA ARG A 4 -68.63 -16.59 -15.46
C ARG A 4 -67.85 -17.31 -14.35
N ALA A 5 -66.89 -16.76 -13.60
CA ALA A 5 -66.53 -15.39 -13.18
C ALA A 5 -65.16 -15.52 -12.43
N SER A 6 -64.41 -14.52 -11.95
CA SER A 6 -64.21 -13.07 -12.18
C SER A 6 -63.25 -12.58 -11.06
N CYS A 7 -62.60 -11.43 -11.31
CA CYS A 7 -62.02 -10.45 -10.36
C CYS A 7 -60.62 -10.70 -9.79
N ARG A 8 -59.76 -9.69 -9.54
CA ARG A 8 -59.62 -8.23 -9.83
C ARG A 8 -58.20 -7.88 -9.31
N ARG A 9 -57.31 -7.24 -10.06
CA ARG A 9 -57.00 -5.78 -10.21
C ARG A 9 -56.33 -5.05 -9.01
N PRO A 10 -55.54 -3.99 -9.27
CA PRO A 10 -54.33 -3.58 -8.53
C PRO A 10 -54.43 -2.16 -7.90
N LEU A 11 -53.33 -1.65 -7.30
CA LEU A 11 -52.73 -0.30 -7.47
C LEU A 11 -51.95 0.23 -6.24
N SER A 12 -50.73 0.71 -6.52
CA SER A 12 -49.95 1.86 -6.00
C SER A 12 -50.34 2.60 -4.69
N ASN A 13 -49.35 2.87 -3.83
CA ASN A 13 -48.75 4.20 -3.52
C ASN A 13 -48.21 4.35 -2.07
N PHE A 14 -47.30 5.32 -1.94
CA PHE A 14 -46.96 6.17 -0.77
C PHE A 14 -45.84 5.75 0.20
N ALA A 15 -44.84 6.64 0.26
CA ALA A 15 -43.78 6.75 1.25
C ALA A 15 -44.27 7.43 2.54
N ILE A 16 -43.62 7.15 3.68
CA ILE A 16 -43.44 8.05 4.83
C ILE A 16 -42.23 7.56 5.65
N ALA A 17 -41.36 8.50 6.01
CA ALA A 17 -40.23 8.32 6.92
C ALA A 17 -40.63 8.66 8.36
N ILE A 18 -40.20 7.87 9.36
CA ILE A 18 -40.12 8.27 10.78
C ILE A 18 -38.86 7.66 11.42
N ARG A 19 -38.05 8.52 12.05
CA ARG A 19 -36.94 8.20 12.95
C ARG A 19 -37.46 7.69 14.30
N SER A 20 -36.79 6.71 14.93
CA SER A 20 -36.63 6.66 16.40
C SER A 20 -35.51 5.71 16.84
N ARG A 21 -34.96 6.02 18.01
CA ARG A 21 -33.73 5.60 18.70
C ARG A 21 -33.82 4.19 19.35
N TYR A 22 -32.70 3.45 19.33
CA TYR A 22 -32.01 2.58 20.34
C TYR A 22 -32.81 1.88 21.51
N PRO A 23 -32.22 0.93 22.28
CA PRO A 23 -31.75 -0.44 21.97
C PRO A 23 -32.15 -1.50 23.04
N ILE A 24 -32.27 -2.81 22.77
CA ILE A 24 -32.23 -3.84 23.84
C ILE A 24 -31.61 -5.16 23.32
N ALA A 25 -30.69 -5.70 24.13
CA ALA A 25 -29.96 -6.96 24.01
C ALA A 25 -30.77 -8.19 24.47
N ALA A 26 -30.30 -9.40 24.07
CA ALA A 26 -30.45 -10.74 24.69
C ALA A 26 -30.64 -11.80 23.57
N SER A 27 -29.68 -12.68 23.28
CA SER A 27 -29.23 -13.87 24.05
C SER A 27 -29.82 -15.18 23.50
N VAL A 28 -28.91 -16.03 22.99
CA VAL A 28 -28.84 -17.50 23.11
C VAL A 28 -29.81 -18.38 22.31
N ALA A 29 -29.24 -19.21 21.41
CA ALA A 29 -29.42 -20.67 21.45
C ALA A 29 -28.43 -21.39 20.49
N SER A 30 -27.60 -22.24 21.07
CA SER A 30 -26.73 -23.23 20.43
C SER A 30 -27.50 -24.34 19.71
N LEU A 31 -26.91 -24.95 18.66
CA LEU A 31 -27.01 -26.39 18.44
C LEU A 31 -25.84 -26.95 17.59
N THR A 32 -24.83 -27.45 18.33
CA THR A 32 -24.22 -28.79 18.27
C THR A 32 -23.93 -29.52 16.94
N LEU A 33 -22.62 -29.70 16.69
CA LEU A 33 -21.82 -30.86 16.21
C LEU A 33 -22.39 -31.91 15.22
N LEU A 34 -21.54 -32.29 14.25
CA LEU A 34 -20.91 -33.62 14.06
C LEU A 34 -19.79 -33.49 13.00
N THR A 35 -18.49 -33.45 13.33
CA THR A 35 -17.50 -34.54 13.55
C THR A 35 -17.15 -35.44 12.34
N GLY A 36 -15.84 -35.55 12.08
CA GLY A 36 -15.18 -36.56 11.24
C GLY A 36 -13.82 -36.04 10.73
N ALA A 37 -12.78 -35.91 11.57
CA ALA A 37 -11.74 -36.92 11.87
C ALA A 37 -10.84 -37.24 10.65
N CYS A 38 -9.61 -36.69 10.58
CA CYS A 38 -8.34 -37.15 11.18
C CYS A 38 -7.58 -38.18 10.31
N SER A 39 -6.36 -37.81 9.92
CA SER A 39 -5.21 -38.73 9.84
C SER A 39 -3.92 -37.92 9.88
N GLU A 40 -3.20 -38.05 11.00
CA GLU A 40 -1.78 -37.68 11.14
C GLU A 40 -0.90 -38.78 10.54
N THR A 41 0.27 -38.40 10.01
CA THR A 41 1.54 -39.09 10.29
C THR A 41 2.69 -38.10 10.07
N THR A 42 3.50 -37.97 11.11
CA THR A 42 4.79 -37.30 11.22
C THR A 42 5.91 -38.07 10.50
N ASP A 43 6.89 -37.38 9.94
CA ASP A 43 8.30 -37.74 10.15
C ASP A 43 9.24 -36.55 9.93
N GLU A 44 10.23 -36.42 10.82
CA GLU A 44 11.30 -35.42 10.82
C GLU A 44 12.46 -35.87 9.91
N SER A 45 13.05 -34.97 9.12
CA SER A 45 14.50 -34.99 8.93
C SER A 45 15.02 -33.64 8.44
N ALA A 46 16.03 -33.13 9.15
CA ALA A 46 16.82 -31.96 8.81
C ALA A 46 17.56 -32.11 7.48
N GLY A 47 17.56 -31.05 6.68
CA GLY A 47 18.36 -30.88 5.47
C GLY A 47 18.55 -29.38 5.19
N GLU A 48 19.80 -29.00 4.94
CA GLU A 48 20.31 -27.65 4.67
C GLU A 48 19.54 -26.89 3.57
N PRO A 49 19.53 -25.54 3.56
CA PRO A 49 18.76 -24.79 2.57
C PRO A 49 19.46 -24.87 1.21
N ALA A 50 18.83 -25.55 0.27
CA ALA A 50 19.13 -25.40 -1.14
C ALA A 50 18.61 -24.02 -1.59
N GLU A 51 19.48 -23.25 -2.25
CA GLU A 51 19.10 -22.10 -3.06
C GLU A 51 18.03 -22.54 -4.07
N GLU A 52 16.78 -22.12 -3.86
CA GLU A 52 15.80 -22.14 -4.94
C GLU A 52 16.08 -20.99 -5.91
N PRO A 53 15.93 -21.23 -7.22
CA PRO A 53 16.18 -20.23 -8.23
C PRO A 53 15.16 -19.11 -8.09
N VAL A 54 15.66 -17.87 -8.12
CA VAL A 54 14.87 -16.66 -8.31
C VAL A 54 13.86 -16.93 -9.42
N ALA A 55 12.58 -17.01 -9.04
CA ALA A 55 11.50 -16.98 -10.00
C ALA A 55 11.63 -15.66 -10.75
N ASP A 56 12.09 -15.76 -12.01
CA ASP A 56 12.06 -14.70 -12.99
C ASP A 56 10.59 -14.32 -13.21
N THR A 57 10.11 -13.39 -12.39
CA THR A 57 8.84 -12.70 -12.61
C THR A 57 9.02 -11.88 -13.87
N LYS A 58 8.70 -12.50 -15.01
CA LYS A 58 8.56 -11.83 -16.29
C LYS A 58 7.52 -10.73 -16.14
N GLN A 59 8.02 -9.52 -15.93
CA GLN A 59 7.21 -8.31 -15.83
C GLN A 59 6.71 -7.94 -17.23
N ALA A 60 5.39 -7.78 -17.34
CA ALA A 60 4.75 -7.15 -18.48
C ALA A 60 5.08 -5.65 -18.48
N VAL A 61 5.35 -5.09 -19.66
CA VAL A 61 5.52 -3.65 -19.86
C VAL A 61 4.58 -3.21 -20.99
N ALA A 62 3.78 -2.18 -20.69
CA ALA A 62 2.66 -1.58 -21.42
C ALA A 62 3.05 -0.97 -22.78
N GLY A 63 2.27 -1.05 -23.87
CA GLY A 63 0.93 -0.45 -24.03
C GLY A 63 -0.22 -1.15 -23.32
N ASN A 64 -0.95 -0.39 -22.50
CA ASN A 64 -2.00 -0.90 -21.61
C ASN A 64 -3.35 -1.09 -22.34
N ILE A 65 -3.46 -2.03 -23.28
CA ILE A 65 -4.80 -2.53 -23.64
C ILE A 65 -5.14 -3.63 -22.64
N HIS A 66 -6.28 -3.50 -21.93
CA HIS A 66 -6.77 -4.57 -21.06
C HIS A 66 -6.92 -5.87 -21.90
N PRO A 67 -6.24 -6.98 -21.54
CA PRO A 67 -6.14 -8.18 -22.38
C PRO A 67 -7.49 -8.77 -22.81
N ASP A 68 -8.56 -8.46 -22.08
CA ASP A 68 -9.91 -9.02 -22.31
C ASP A 68 -10.78 -8.22 -23.30
N LYS A 69 -10.23 -7.24 -24.02
CA LYS A 69 -10.98 -6.39 -24.97
C LYS A 69 -10.65 -6.59 -26.45
N ILE A 70 -9.77 -7.54 -26.80
CA ILE A 70 -9.47 -7.92 -28.19
C ILE A 70 -9.93 -9.37 -28.39
N GLU A 71 -10.99 -9.57 -29.16
CA GLU A 71 -11.46 -10.90 -29.56
C GLU A 71 -10.99 -11.18 -30.99
N ILE A 72 -9.93 -11.97 -31.13
CA ILE A 72 -9.52 -12.63 -32.36
C ILE A 72 -10.29 -13.95 -32.45
N ASP A 73 -10.74 -14.32 -33.65
CA ASP A 73 -11.64 -15.43 -33.99
C ASP A 73 -11.70 -16.60 -33.00
N GLY A 74 -12.94 -16.94 -32.62
CA GLY A 74 -13.30 -17.79 -31.50
C GLY A 74 -12.76 -19.24 -31.51
N PRO A 75 -13.04 -19.99 -30.43
CA PRO A 75 -12.30 -21.18 -29.96
C PRO A 75 -12.38 -22.46 -30.84
N SER A 76 -12.81 -22.36 -32.09
CA SER A 76 -13.13 -23.51 -32.95
C SER A 76 -12.36 -23.59 -34.28
N ALA A 77 -11.45 -22.66 -34.58
CA ALA A 77 -10.46 -22.82 -35.66
C ALA A 77 -9.10 -23.17 -35.05
N GLY A 78 -8.77 -24.46 -34.99
CA GLY A 78 -7.47 -24.96 -34.55
C GLY A 78 -6.34 -24.69 -35.56
N ALA A 79 -6.02 -23.43 -35.79
CA ALA A 79 -4.78 -23.00 -36.41
C ALA A 79 -3.81 -22.57 -35.30
N ASP A 80 -3.06 -23.55 -34.79
CA ASP A 80 -2.22 -23.44 -33.60
C ASP A 80 -1.11 -22.38 -33.76
N VAL A 81 -1.09 -21.39 -32.87
CA VAL A 81 0.10 -20.56 -32.60
C VAL A 81 1.06 -21.43 -31.78
N PHE A 82 2.30 -21.58 -32.24
CA PHE A 82 3.32 -22.38 -31.54
C PHE A 82 4.23 -21.48 -30.70
N ASP A 83 4.59 -21.92 -29.50
CA ASP A 83 5.73 -21.34 -28.77
C ASP A 83 7.06 -21.66 -29.48
N ASN A 84 8.17 -21.07 -29.00
CA ASN A 84 9.54 -21.34 -29.50
C ASN A 84 9.98 -22.82 -29.40
N GLN A 85 9.11 -23.71 -28.90
CA GLN A 85 9.34 -25.15 -28.72
C GLN A 85 8.39 -25.99 -29.58
N GLY A 86 7.54 -25.38 -30.41
CA GLY A 86 6.61 -26.09 -31.29
C GLY A 86 5.37 -26.61 -30.58
N THR A 87 4.97 -26.01 -29.45
CA THR A 87 3.78 -26.40 -28.67
C THR A 87 2.59 -25.47 -28.97
N PRO A 88 1.40 -25.99 -29.30
CA PRO A 88 0.19 -25.19 -29.47
C PRO A 88 -0.21 -24.39 -28.22
N LEU A 89 -0.29 -23.07 -28.34
CA LEU A 89 -0.85 -22.16 -27.33
C LEU A 89 -2.38 -22.23 -27.39
N ASN A 90 -2.95 -23.31 -26.87
CA ASN A 90 -4.40 -23.51 -26.85
C ASN A 90 -5.11 -22.43 -25.99
N GLY A 91 -6.01 -21.67 -26.62
CA GLY A 91 -7.21 -21.14 -25.94
C GLY A 91 -7.19 -19.69 -25.44
N GLN A 92 -6.28 -18.82 -25.89
CA GLN A 92 -6.22 -17.44 -25.37
C GLN A 92 -6.33 -16.29 -26.38
N GLY A 93 -6.61 -16.50 -27.68
CA GLY A 93 -7.10 -15.45 -28.61
C GLY A 93 -6.35 -14.11 -28.64
N LYS A 94 -5.10 -14.07 -28.19
CA LYS A 94 -4.30 -12.88 -27.88
C LYS A 94 -2.86 -13.22 -28.23
N ASP A 95 -2.16 -12.42 -29.03
CA ASP A 95 -0.72 -12.60 -29.22
C ASP A 95 0.03 -11.28 -29.15
N TRP A 96 0.38 -10.89 -27.92
CA TRP A 96 1.40 -9.86 -27.69
C TRP A 96 2.76 -10.52 -27.82
N VAL A 97 3.49 -10.17 -28.87
CA VAL A 97 4.79 -10.77 -29.14
C VAL A 97 5.89 -9.82 -28.68
N LYS A 98 6.54 -10.19 -27.58
CA LYS A 98 7.85 -9.65 -27.22
C LYS A 98 8.90 -10.65 -27.61
N ASP A 99 9.50 -10.44 -28.77
CA ASP A 99 10.69 -11.19 -29.10
C ASP A 99 11.86 -10.66 -28.28
N SER A 100 12.59 -11.56 -27.63
CA SER A 100 13.78 -11.24 -26.81
C SER A 100 15.05 -11.83 -27.40
N LEU A 101 14.96 -12.48 -28.56
CA LEU A 101 16.11 -13.02 -29.26
C LEU A 101 16.99 -11.88 -29.78
N ALA A 102 18.31 -12.03 -29.61
CA ALA A 102 19.26 -11.11 -30.21
C ALA A 102 19.10 -11.17 -31.74
N ASN A 103 18.66 -10.08 -32.35
CA ASN A 103 18.50 -10.01 -33.80
C ASN A 103 19.90 -9.87 -34.44
N ALA A 104 20.55 -11.00 -34.68
CA ALA A 104 21.89 -11.10 -35.27
C ALA A 104 21.87 -11.03 -36.80
N GLY A 105 20.72 -10.76 -37.42
CA GLY A 105 20.54 -10.71 -38.87
C GLY A 105 21.37 -9.61 -39.52
N THR A 106 22.22 -9.98 -40.49
CA THR A 106 23.02 -9.04 -41.29
C THR A 106 22.31 -8.55 -42.56
N ASN A 107 21.11 -9.06 -42.85
CA ASN A 107 20.33 -8.78 -44.06
C ASN A 107 19.20 -7.77 -43.78
N CYS A 108 19.56 -6.61 -43.24
CA CYS A 108 18.68 -5.45 -43.18
C CYS A 108 18.18 -5.12 -44.61
N LEU A 109 16.91 -4.75 -44.77
CA LEU A 109 16.35 -4.28 -46.05
C LEU A 109 17.04 -2.98 -46.52
N GLY A 110 18.28 -3.05 -47.02
CA GLY A 110 19.07 -1.88 -47.40
C GLY A 110 19.24 -0.85 -46.26
N SER A 111 19.67 0.36 -46.60
CA SER A 111 19.75 1.50 -45.66
C SER A 111 18.38 2.07 -45.25
N ASP A 112 17.30 1.56 -45.82
CA ASP A 112 15.96 2.16 -45.80
C ASP A 112 14.90 1.19 -45.19
N GLY A 113 15.35 0.07 -44.61
CA GLY A 113 14.53 -1.00 -44.01
C GLY A 113 14.08 -0.71 -42.60
N ILE A 114 12.85 -1.11 -42.21
CA ILE A 114 12.20 -0.62 -40.99
C ILE A 114 12.01 -1.70 -39.88
N ALA A 115 12.20 -3.01 -40.12
CA ALA A 115 12.06 -4.05 -39.06
C ALA A 115 12.42 -5.51 -39.47
N THR A 116 13.50 -5.78 -40.20
CA THR A 116 14.11 -7.15 -40.19
C THR A 116 15.37 -7.22 -39.35
N CYS A 117 15.90 -6.05 -38.96
CA CYS A 117 17.02 -5.88 -38.04
C CYS A 117 16.76 -4.62 -37.20
N VAL A 118 17.17 -4.61 -35.92
CA VAL A 118 17.10 -3.42 -35.06
C VAL A 118 18.16 -2.40 -35.51
N GLN A 119 17.80 -1.50 -36.42
CA GLN A 119 18.56 -0.28 -36.66
C GLN A 119 18.21 0.75 -35.57
N ALA A 120 19.19 1.02 -34.69
CA ALA A 120 19.06 1.99 -33.60
C ALA A 120 18.60 3.36 -34.13
N GLY A 121 17.51 3.88 -33.56
CA GLY A 121 16.93 5.17 -33.93
C GLY A 121 16.01 5.16 -35.16
N VAL A 122 15.75 3.99 -35.76
CA VAL A 122 14.85 3.84 -36.91
C VAL A 122 13.74 2.82 -36.64
N THR A 123 14.08 1.68 -36.02
CA THR A 123 13.22 0.47 -36.00
C THR A 123 13.04 -0.14 -34.61
N GLY A 124 13.89 0.28 -33.67
CA GLY A 124 13.79 -0.07 -32.26
C GLY A 124 14.43 1.03 -31.40
N ALA A 125 13.99 1.13 -30.14
CA ALA A 125 14.65 1.94 -29.14
C ALA A 125 16.13 1.52 -29.02
N THR A 126 17.00 2.45 -28.64
CA THR A 126 18.42 2.16 -28.39
C THR A 126 18.53 1.01 -27.39
N GLY A 127 19.07 -0.15 -27.79
CA GLY A 127 19.21 -1.33 -26.94
C GLY A 127 18.07 -2.38 -27.05
N ALA A 128 17.11 -2.19 -27.95
CA ALA A 128 16.05 -3.18 -28.17
C ALA A 128 16.61 -4.55 -28.62
N THR A 129 16.09 -5.62 -28.03
CA THR A 129 16.29 -7.01 -28.42
C THR A 129 14.99 -7.52 -29.06
N GLY A 130 15.08 -8.40 -30.07
CA GLY A 130 13.92 -8.97 -30.78
C GLY A 130 13.61 -8.43 -32.18
N HIS A 131 12.72 -9.12 -32.90
CA HIS A 131 12.17 -8.72 -34.21
C HIS A 131 10.95 -7.79 -34.10
N TRP A 132 10.15 -7.88 -33.02
CA TRP A 132 8.98 -7.02 -32.78
C TRP A 132 8.67 -6.89 -31.28
N ASN A 133 8.21 -5.71 -30.85
CA ASN A 133 7.67 -5.45 -29.52
C ASN A 133 6.38 -4.63 -29.67
N GLY A 134 5.25 -5.31 -29.81
CA GLY A 134 3.96 -4.67 -30.03
C GLY A 134 2.84 -5.66 -30.32
N LEU A 135 1.72 -5.14 -30.81
CA LEU A 135 0.55 -5.93 -31.15
C LEU A 135 0.78 -6.70 -32.46
N ARG A 136 0.46 -8.00 -32.44
CA ARG A 136 0.35 -8.85 -33.63
C ARG A 136 -1.12 -9.17 -33.87
N ILE A 137 -1.56 -9.01 -35.11
CA ILE A 137 -2.91 -9.27 -35.60
C ILE A 137 -2.79 -10.41 -36.60
N VAL A 138 -3.48 -11.51 -36.35
CA VAL A 138 -3.44 -12.71 -37.18
C VAL A 138 -4.83 -12.92 -37.75
N ASP A 139 -4.90 -13.13 -39.07
CA ASP A 139 -6.16 -13.51 -39.71
C ASP A 139 -6.41 -15.01 -39.55
N GLY A 140 -7.68 -15.40 -39.41
CA GLY A 140 -8.08 -16.80 -39.39
C GLY A 140 -7.76 -17.45 -40.73
N ILE A 141 -6.99 -18.54 -40.72
CA ILE A 141 -6.61 -19.21 -41.97
C ILE A 141 -7.60 -20.35 -42.26
N GLY A 142 -8.15 -20.38 -43.48
CA GLY A 142 -8.83 -21.56 -44.02
C GLY A 142 -10.36 -21.46 -44.06
N GLN A 143 -10.88 -20.75 -45.08
CA GLN A 143 -12.27 -20.76 -45.57
C GLN A 143 -13.37 -20.53 -44.51
N ASN A 144 -13.06 -20.04 -43.33
CA ASN A 144 -14.03 -19.81 -42.25
C ASN A 144 -13.81 -18.44 -41.58
N ASP A 145 -13.30 -17.46 -42.32
CA ASP A 145 -13.04 -16.13 -41.78
C ASP A 145 -14.36 -15.55 -41.27
N GLN A 146 -14.38 -15.16 -40.00
CA GLN A 146 -15.61 -14.72 -39.34
C GLN A 146 -15.98 -13.29 -39.73
N ASP A 147 -15.01 -12.52 -40.22
CA ASP A 147 -15.10 -11.07 -40.34
C ASP A 147 -14.86 -10.59 -41.80
N ILE A 148 -15.52 -11.21 -42.79
CA ILE A 148 -15.41 -10.82 -44.21
C ILE A 148 -16.43 -9.73 -44.58
N PHE A 149 -15.99 -8.73 -45.35
CA PHE A 149 -16.90 -7.81 -46.04
C PHE A 149 -17.69 -8.50 -47.17
N VAL A 150 -18.94 -8.88 -46.90
CA VAL A 150 -19.82 -9.53 -47.90
C VAL A 150 -20.62 -8.54 -48.75
N GLN A 151 -20.84 -7.31 -48.24
CA GLN A 151 -21.55 -6.24 -48.92
C GLN A 151 -21.04 -4.87 -48.46
N GLY A 152 -21.00 -3.90 -49.39
CA GLY A 152 -20.71 -2.50 -49.07
C GLY A 152 -19.24 -2.15 -48.85
N GLY A 153 -18.30 -3.03 -49.21
CA GLY A 153 -16.86 -2.91 -48.97
C GLY A 153 -16.12 -1.77 -49.68
N LYS A 154 -16.70 -0.56 -49.73
CA LYS A 154 -16.01 0.67 -50.09
C LYS A 154 -15.65 1.44 -48.84
N GLU A 155 -14.42 1.91 -48.82
CA GLU A 155 -13.78 2.58 -47.69
C GLU A 155 -14.57 3.77 -47.13
N ASN A 156 -15.25 4.55 -47.97
CA ASN A 156 -15.89 5.81 -47.55
C ASN A 156 -17.32 5.69 -46.99
N SER A 157 -17.97 4.52 -47.04
CA SER A 157 -19.38 4.40 -46.62
C SER A 157 -19.63 3.17 -45.77
N THR A 158 -19.40 3.32 -44.47
CA THR A 158 -19.61 2.27 -43.46
C THR A 158 -21.07 1.85 -43.30
N ALA A 159 -22.02 2.75 -43.60
CA ALA A 159 -23.46 2.48 -43.47
C ALA A 159 -24.00 1.33 -44.36
N THR A 160 -23.21 0.87 -45.32
CA THR A 160 -23.58 -0.27 -46.18
C THR A 160 -22.76 -1.52 -45.89
N TRP A 161 -21.83 -1.45 -44.93
CA TRP A 161 -20.97 -2.56 -44.58
C TRP A 161 -21.80 -3.67 -43.98
N THR A 162 -21.62 -4.86 -44.52
CA THR A 162 -22.11 -6.09 -43.90
C THR A 162 -20.89 -6.98 -43.76
N ILE A 163 -20.56 -7.28 -42.52
CA ILE A 163 -19.41 -8.09 -42.12
C ILE A 163 -19.97 -9.33 -41.44
N GLN A 164 -19.65 -10.49 -41.98
CA GLN A 164 -20.16 -11.77 -41.46
C GLN A 164 -19.25 -12.93 -41.85
N PRO A 165 -19.37 -14.08 -41.16
CA PRO A 165 -18.59 -15.25 -41.50
C PRO A 165 -18.88 -15.72 -42.93
N SER A 166 -17.84 -15.92 -43.73
CA SER A 166 -17.98 -16.37 -45.12
C SER A 166 -16.78 -17.19 -45.63
N THR A 167 -17.00 -17.94 -46.70
CA THR A 167 -16.00 -18.81 -47.36
C THR A 167 -15.45 -18.21 -48.65
N THR A 168 -15.94 -17.03 -49.05
CA THR A 168 -15.67 -16.43 -50.36
C THR A 168 -14.68 -15.27 -50.28
N GLY A 169 -13.46 -15.56 -49.85
CA GLY A 169 -12.25 -14.80 -50.16
C GLY A 169 -11.43 -15.59 -51.18
N GLY A 170 -10.80 -14.94 -52.16
CA GLY A 170 -9.82 -15.63 -53.00
C GLY A 170 -8.46 -15.48 -52.33
N SER A 171 -7.72 -16.57 -52.13
CA SER A 171 -6.41 -16.66 -51.45
C SER A 171 -5.29 -15.73 -51.95
N LYS A 172 -5.55 -14.94 -52.99
CA LYS A 172 -4.52 -14.14 -53.64
C LYS A 172 -4.14 -12.87 -52.84
N PHE A 173 -4.91 -12.45 -51.83
CA PHE A 173 -4.71 -11.14 -51.18
C PHE A 173 -5.12 -11.08 -49.69
N GLU A 174 -5.07 -12.21 -49.01
CA GLU A 174 -5.48 -12.31 -47.59
C GLU A 174 -4.46 -11.62 -46.67
N LEU A 175 -4.99 -10.91 -45.67
CA LEU A 175 -4.24 -10.56 -44.48
C LEU A 175 -3.73 -11.87 -43.90
N THR A 176 -2.42 -12.02 -43.71
CA THR A 176 -1.94 -13.17 -42.94
C THR A 176 -1.60 -12.71 -41.54
N GLN A 177 -0.77 -11.67 -41.47
CA GLN A 177 -0.39 -11.03 -40.24
C GLN A 177 -0.23 -9.53 -40.47
N ALA A 178 -0.61 -8.73 -39.47
CA ALA A 178 -0.26 -7.33 -39.35
C ALA A 178 0.31 -7.06 -37.97
N TYR A 179 1.15 -6.03 -37.87
CA TYR A 179 1.81 -5.67 -36.65
C TYR A 179 1.68 -4.16 -36.40
N LEU A 180 1.43 -3.79 -35.15
CA LEU A 180 1.35 -2.39 -34.72
C LEU A 180 2.12 -2.14 -33.41
N ALA A 181 3.01 -1.16 -33.44
CA ALA A 181 3.81 -0.74 -32.29
C ALA A 181 4.01 0.78 -32.32
N ASN A 182 4.49 1.36 -31.22
CA ASN A 182 4.81 2.77 -31.14
C ASN A 182 5.98 3.03 -30.18
N ASN A 183 6.58 4.21 -30.31
CA ASN A 183 7.43 4.81 -29.28
C ASN A 183 6.98 6.27 -29.04
N GLN A 184 7.79 7.08 -28.36
CA GLN A 184 7.49 8.49 -28.04
C GLN A 184 7.25 9.40 -29.25
N SER A 185 7.60 8.97 -30.47
CA SER A 185 7.59 9.82 -31.66
C SER A 185 6.94 9.20 -32.89
N ASN A 186 6.94 7.88 -33.01
CA ASN A 186 6.52 7.17 -34.21
C ASN A 186 5.65 5.95 -33.91
N LEU A 187 4.76 5.66 -34.84
CA LEU A 187 4.08 4.40 -35.08
C LEU A 187 4.93 3.53 -35.99
N PHE A 188 4.91 2.22 -35.75
CA PHE A 188 5.53 1.21 -36.60
C PHE A 188 4.48 0.21 -37.06
N PHE A 189 4.54 -0.16 -38.33
CA PHE A 189 3.64 -1.10 -38.98
C PHE A 189 4.43 -2.25 -39.58
N GLY A 190 3.95 -3.48 -39.40
CA GLY A 190 4.40 -4.65 -40.14
C GLY A 190 3.22 -5.27 -40.89
N MET A 191 3.46 -5.76 -42.10
CA MET A 191 2.42 -6.27 -42.99
C MET A 191 2.90 -7.51 -43.72
N GLU A 192 2.17 -8.61 -43.56
CA GLU A 192 2.44 -9.89 -44.21
C GLU A 192 1.28 -10.35 -45.07
N ARG A 193 1.62 -10.86 -46.26
CA ARG A 193 0.66 -11.48 -47.18
C ARG A 193 1.10 -12.89 -47.61
N ALA A 194 0.15 -13.77 -47.85
CA ALA A 194 0.36 -15.18 -48.22
C ALA A 194 1.09 -15.38 -49.56
N GLY A 195 1.02 -14.39 -50.47
CA GLY A 195 1.60 -14.48 -51.81
C GLY A 195 2.43 -13.27 -52.22
N ASN A 196 3.48 -13.50 -53.02
CA ASN A 196 4.37 -12.46 -53.52
C ASN A 196 3.89 -11.74 -54.79
N ASN A 197 2.68 -12.02 -55.27
CA ASN A 197 2.19 -11.59 -56.59
C ASN A 197 0.90 -10.76 -56.52
N GLY A 198 0.92 -9.61 -57.20
CA GLY A 198 -0.20 -8.68 -57.32
C GLY A 198 -0.11 -7.51 -56.34
N THR A 199 -1.26 -6.84 -56.15
CA THR A 199 -1.39 -5.65 -55.31
C THR A 199 -2.29 -5.96 -54.13
N THR A 200 -1.80 -5.69 -52.93
CA THR A 200 -2.58 -5.72 -51.69
C THR A 200 -2.41 -4.36 -51.03
N ALA A 201 -3.47 -3.74 -50.55
CA ALA A 201 -3.34 -2.59 -49.66
C ALA A 201 -3.73 -2.99 -48.23
N PHE A 202 -2.92 -2.56 -47.28
CA PHE A 202 -3.16 -2.69 -45.85
C PHE A 202 -3.61 -1.33 -45.33
N ASP A 203 -4.78 -1.31 -44.73
CA ASP A 203 -5.44 -0.12 -44.22
C ASP A 203 -5.44 -0.19 -42.69
N PHE A 204 -4.75 0.75 -42.03
CA PHE A 204 -4.75 0.94 -40.59
C PHE A 204 -5.52 2.23 -40.28
N GLU A 205 -6.75 2.08 -39.81
CA GLU A 205 -7.65 3.19 -39.48
C GLU A 205 -7.61 3.47 -37.98
N PHE A 206 -7.29 4.71 -37.60
CA PHE A 206 -7.22 5.21 -36.23
C PHE A 206 -8.36 6.20 -36.00
N ASN A 207 -9.27 5.85 -35.10
CA ASN A 207 -10.46 6.65 -34.77
C ASN A 207 -10.33 7.25 -33.37
N GLN A 208 -10.91 8.44 -33.17
CA GLN A 208 -10.96 9.09 -31.85
C GLN A 208 -11.99 8.46 -30.91
N ASN A 209 -13.05 7.85 -31.46
CA ASN A 209 -14.18 7.33 -30.69
C ASN A 209 -14.24 5.78 -30.72
N PRO A 210 -14.73 5.15 -29.62
CA PRO A 210 -14.96 3.71 -29.60
C PRO A 210 -16.09 3.30 -30.57
N PRO A 211 -16.06 2.07 -31.12
CA PRO A 211 -17.04 1.58 -32.11
C PRO A 211 -18.49 1.53 -31.57
N ILE A 212 -18.67 1.38 -30.26
CA ILE A 212 -19.97 1.27 -29.57
C ILE A 212 -20.17 2.52 -28.72
N SER A 213 -20.40 3.67 -29.36
CA SER A 213 -20.80 4.89 -28.66
C SER A 213 -22.12 5.41 -29.20
N ASP A 214 -22.87 6.16 -28.39
CA ASP A 214 -24.12 6.81 -28.80
C ASP A 214 -23.95 7.79 -29.98
N GLN A 215 -22.70 8.11 -30.33
CA GLN A 215 -22.34 8.97 -31.45
C GLN A 215 -22.13 8.21 -32.76
N CYS A 216 -22.15 6.88 -32.74
CA CYS A 216 -21.89 6.04 -33.91
C CYS A 216 -23.19 5.72 -34.66
N PRO A 217 -23.20 5.76 -36.00
CA PRO A 217 -24.36 5.39 -36.80
C PRO A 217 -24.81 3.92 -36.65
N ASP A 218 -23.89 3.04 -36.23
CA ASP A 218 -24.12 1.62 -36.03
C ASP A 218 -23.51 1.19 -34.68
N ASN A 219 -24.23 1.47 -33.60
CA ASN A 219 -23.74 1.31 -32.23
C ASN A 219 -23.78 -0.14 -31.71
N ASP A 220 -24.21 -1.10 -32.52
CA ASP A 220 -24.35 -2.50 -32.11
C ASP A 220 -23.26 -3.41 -32.73
N ASN A 221 -22.40 -2.90 -33.61
CA ASN A 221 -21.40 -3.70 -34.34
C ASN A 221 -19.94 -3.27 -34.06
N PRO A 222 -19.14 -4.06 -33.30
CA PRO A 222 -17.74 -3.73 -32.99
C PRO A 222 -16.79 -3.79 -34.20
N LEU A 223 -17.27 -4.25 -35.36
CA LEU A 223 -16.52 -4.31 -36.62
C LEU A 223 -16.68 -3.04 -37.47
N ILE A 224 -17.52 -2.09 -37.05
CA ILE A 224 -17.74 -0.84 -37.78
C ILE A 224 -17.11 0.32 -36.99
N PRO A 225 -16.15 1.06 -37.58
CA PRO A 225 -15.48 2.15 -36.88
C PRO A 225 -16.40 3.36 -36.70
N CYS A 226 -16.24 4.04 -35.57
CA CYS A 226 -16.97 5.25 -35.24
C CYS A 226 -16.21 6.50 -35.71
N ARG A 227 -16.40 6.84 -36.99
CA ARG A 227 -15.63 7.92 -37.62
C ARG A 227 -16.09 9.31 -37.20
N THR A 228 -15.12 10.15 -36.90
CA THR A 228 -15.22 11.56 -36.56
C THR A 228 -14.22 12.39 -37.37
N ASN A 229 -14.50 13.69 -37.52
CA ASN A 229 -13.64 14.57 -38.30
C ASN A 229 -12.22 14.59 -37.70
N GLY A 230 -11.20 14.36 -38.52
CA GLY A 230 -9.81 14.27 -38.11
C GLY A 230 -9.26 12.83 -37.98
N ASP A 231 -10.12 11.81 -37.99
CA ASP A 231 -9.65 10.42 -37.94
C ASP A 231 -8.73 10.08 -39.11
N ILE A 232 -7.74 9.23 -38.84
CA ILE A 232 -6.62 9.00 -39.75
C ILE A 232 -6.67 7.57 -40.29
N LEU A 233 -6.37 7.44 -41.57
CA LEU A 233 -6.22 6.16 -42.22
C LEU A 233 -4.85 6.13 -42.89
N PHE A 234 -4.02 5.18 -42.49
CA PHE A 234 -2.78 4.84 -43.18
C PHE A 234 -3.07 3.68 -44.14
N THR A 235 -2.76 3.88 -45.41
CA THR A 235 -2.82 2.82 -46.41
C THR A 235 -1.41 2.54 -46.93
N PHE A 236 -1.02 1.27 -46.95
CA PHE A 236 0.23 0.82 -47.55
C PHE A 236 -0.07 -0.10 -48.73
N GLU A 237 0.19 0.38 -49.95
CA GLU A 237 0.01 -0.42 -51.16
C GLU A 237 1.24 -1.27 -51.45
N MET A 238 1.16 -2.54 -51.09
CA MET A 238 2.15 -3.55 -51.42
C MET A 238 1.93 -4.07 -52.84
N ARG A 239 2.93 -3.89 -53.71
CA ARG A 239 2.96 -4.40 -55.07
C ARG A 239 4.16 -5.31 -55.21
N GLY A 240 3.96 -6.46 -55.85
CA GLY A 240 5.06 -7.35 -56.22
C GLY A 240 4.65 -8.22 -57.38
N SER A 241 5.49 -8.35 -58.40
CA SER A 241 5.36 -9.39 -59.42
C SER A 241 6.68 -9.56 -60.16
N GLY A 242 7.05 -10.80 -60.51
CA GLY A 242 8.26 -11.06 -61.29
C GLY A 242 9.54 -10.71 -60.52
N GLY A 243 10.13 -9.53 -60.78
CA GLY A 243 11.45 -9.11 -60.30
C GLY A 243 11.52 -7.79 -59.52
N SER A 244 10.40 -7.10 -59.28
CA SER A 244 10.36 -5.84 -58.53
C SER A 244 9.12 -5.74 -57.63
N GLY A 245 9.26 -5.08 -56.47
CA GLY A 245 8.16 -4.75 -55.59
C GLY A 245 8.27 -3.36 -54.99
N SER A 246 7.17 -2.87 -54.43
CA SER A 246 7.09 -1.59 -53.73
C SER A 246 6.04 -1.65 -52.62
N ALA A 247 6.26 -0.99 -51.49
CA ALA A 247 5.22 -0.62 -50.54
C ALA A 247 5.09 0.91 -50.59
N ALA A 248 3.98 1.43 -51.13
CA ALA A 248 3.75 2.87 -51.23
C ALA A 248 2.83 3.34 -50.09
N PRO A 249 3.23 4.36 -49.29
CA PRO A 249 2.44 4.83 -48.17
C PRO A 249 1.53 5.98 -48.56
N PHE A 250 0.31 5.95 -48.05
CA PHE A 250 -0.71 6.98 -48.23
C PHE A 250 -1.35 7.30 -46.88
N VAL A 251 -1.64 8.58 -46.65
CA VAL A 251 -2.31 9.04 -45.44
C VAL A 251 -3.58 9.75 -45.84
N TYR A 252 -4.69 9.39 -45.22
CA TYR A 252 -5.98 10.02 -45.42
C TYR A 252 -6.53 10.55 -44.10
N THR A 253 -7.26 11.66 -44.19
CA THR A 253 -7.97 12.25 -43.05
C THR A 253 -9.46 12.26 -43.33
N TRP A 254 -10.25 11.78 -42.38
CA TRP A 254 -11.71 11.83 -42.46
C TRP A 254 -12.20 13.26 -42.27
N ASN A 255 -12.91 13.81 -43.26
CA ASN A 255 -13.42 15.19 -43.20
C ASN A 255 -14.86 15.31 -42.67
N GLY A 256 -15.43 14.21 -42.16
CA GLY A 256 -16.84 14.09 -41.77
C GLY A 256 -17.73 13.41 -42.82
N THR A 257 -17.26 13.20 -44.05
CA THR A 257 -18.04 12.52 -45.11
C THR A 257 -17.23 11.53 -45.93
N THR A 258 -15.94 11.80 -46.14
CA THR A 258 -15.05 10.93 -46.92
C THR A 258 -13.62 11.06 -46.41
N TYR A 259 -12.80 10.05 -46.66
CA TYR A 259 -11.36 10.16 -46.54
C TYR A 259 -10.79 11.05 -47.65
N VAL A 260 -9.96 12.01 -47.26
CA VAL A 260 -9.24 12.90 -48.17
C VAL A 260 -7.75 12.61 -48.05
N GLN A 261 -7.10 12.30 -49.17
CA GLN A 261 -5.69 11.99 -49.21
C GLN A 261 -4.85 13.24 -48.93
N SER A 262 -3.85 13.09 -48.05
CA SER A 262 -2.79 14.08 -47.88
C SER A 262 -1.82 14.00 -49.05
N THR A 263 -1.72 15.07 -49.84
CA THR A 263 -0.84 15.16 -51.01
C THR A 263 0.02 16.44 -50.93
N PRO A 264 1.36 16.33 -50.84
CA PRO A 264 2.17 15.10 -50.77
C PRO A 264 1.92 14.29 -49.48
N THR A 265 2.36 13.02 -49.47
CA THR A 265 2.37 12.20 -48.24
C THR A 265 3.12 12.96 -47.13
N PRO A 266 2.60 13.01 -45.89
CA PRO A 266 3.24 13.74 -44.79
C PRO A 266 4.69 13.31 -44.55
N ALA A 267 5.54 14.25 -44.15
CA ALA A 267 6.93 13.97 -43.83
C ALA A 267 7.02 12.99 -42.65
N GLY A 268 8.02 12.10 -42.69
CA GLY A 268 8.22 11.06 -41.68
C GLY A 268 7.40 9.79 -41.91
N VAL A 269 6.43 9.80 -42.84
CA VAL A 269 5.74 8.57 -43.25
C VAL A 269 6.56 7.87 -44.33
N MET A 270 7.03 6.67 -44.01
CA MET A 270 7.90 5.89 -44.89
C MET A 270 7.49 4.43 -44.87
N SER A 271 7.70 3.72 -45.97
CA SER A 271 7.48 2.28 -46.04
C SER A 271 8.51 1.60 -46.93
N SER A 272 8.79 0.34 -46.62
CA SER A 272 9.68 -0.51 -47.37
C SER A 272 9.06 -1.90 -47.57
N ILE A 273 9.56 -2.65 -48.55
CA ILE A 273 9.14 -4.03 -48.80
C ILE A 273 10.37 -4.88 -49.06
N ASN A 274 10.32 -6.15 -48.67
CA ASN A 274 11.45 -7.04 -48.85
C ASN A 274 11.73 -7.33 -50.33
N GLN A 275 12.85 -6.84 -50.84
CA GLN A 275 13.24 -7.03 -52.26
C GLN A 275 13.93 -8.39 -52.50
N VAL A 276 14.40 -9.02 -51.42
CA VAL A 276 15.01 -10.34 -51.37
C VAL A 276 14.26 -11.20 -50.35
N ALA A 277 14.59 -12.49 -50.28
CA ALA A 277 14.09 -13.32 -49.20
C ALA A 277 14.52 -12.73 -47.84
N ALA A 278 13.61 -12.73 -46.87
CA ALA A 278 13.84 -12.21 -45.53
C ALA A 278 13.49 -13.28 -44.51
N ASP A 279 14.28 -13.36 -43.44
CA ASP A 279 14.05 -14.35 -42.40
C ASP A 279 12.65 -14.14 -41.79
N ALA A 280 11.93 -15.23 -41.58
CA ALA A 280 10.65 -15.16 -40.89
C ALA A 280 10.85 -15.03 -39.38
N ALA A 281 9.89 -14.41 -38.71
CA ALA A 281 9.89 -14.33 -37.27
C ALA A 281 9.80 -15.74 -36.63
N PRO A 282 10.28 -15.92 -35.38
CA PRO A 282 10.32 -17.22 -34.70
C PRO A 282 8.97 -17.96 -34.60
N TRP A 283 7.86 -17.22 -34.64
CA TRP A 283 6.50 -17.75 -34.60
C TRP A 283 5.96 -18.19 -35.97
N GLY A 284 6.76 -18.06 -37.03
CA GLY A 284 6.41 -18.50 -38.38
C GLY A 284 5.51 -17.54 -39.14
N ARG A 285 5.16 -17.96 -40.36
CA ARG A 285 4.31 -17.23 -41.29
C ARG A 285 3.33 -18.14 -42.00
N VAL A 286 2.35 -17.54 -42.65
CA VAL A 286 1.43 -18.25 -43.55
C VAL A 286 2.02 -18.28 -44.96
N ASP A 287 2.09 -19.46 -45.56
CA ASP A 287 2.53 -19.64 -46.94
C ASP A 287 1.38 -19.45 -47.95
N SER A 288 1.68 -19.58 -49.24
CA SER A 288 0.68 -19.39 -50.31
C SER A 288 -0.35 -20.52 -50.43
N HIS A 289 -0.27 -21.53 -49.56
CA HIS A 289 -1.21 -22.66 -49.48
C HIS A 289 -2.01 -22.61 -48.18
N ASP A 290 -2.04 -21.45 -47.53
CA ASP A 290 -2.79 -21.21 -46.31
C ASP A 290 -2.29 -22.14 -45.17
N ALA A 291 -0.98 -22.39 -45.12
CA ALA A 291 -0.33 -23.21 -44.10
C ALA A 291 0.70 -22.41 -43.29
N TRP A 292 0.71 -22.61 -41.96
CA TRP A 292 1.76 -22.11 -41.09
C TRP A 292 3.10 -22.81 -41.37
N VAL A 293 4.14 -22.03 -41.61
CA VAL A 293 5.50 -22.52 -41.90
C VAL A 293 6.55 -21.71 -41.12
N LEU A 294 7.59 -22.40 -40.66
CA LEU A 294 8.82 -21.79 -40.13
C LEU A 294 9.84 -21.65 -41.27
N ALA A 295 9.53 -20.78 -42.24
CA ALA A 295 10.34 -20.57 -43.43
C ALA A 295 10.38 -19.10 -43.81
N ASP A 296 11.50 -18.68 -44.42
CA ASP A 296 11.74 -17.32 -44.88
C ASP A 296 10.57 -16.75 -45.70
N PHE A 297 10.35 -15.45 -45.57
CA PHE A 297 9.56 -14.68 -46.51
C PHE A 297 10.24 -14.72 -47.87
N GLU A 298 9.51 -15.11 -48.91
CA GLU A 298 9.96 -14.80 -50.25
C GLU A 298 9.90 -13.28 -50.47
N LYS A 299 10.61 -12.80 -51.50
CA LYS A 299 10.54 -11.38 -51.91
C LYS A 299 9.08 -10.90 -52.03
N PHE A 300 8.84 -9.67 -51.63
CA PHE A 300 7.56 -8.95 -51.70
C PHE A 300 6.43 -9.50 -50.83
N MET A 301 6.74 -10.26 -49.77
CA MET A 301 5.74 -10.81 -48.86
C MET A 301 5.66 -10.07 -47.53
N LEU A 302 6.71 -9.34 -47.16
CA LEU A 302 6.81 -8.55 -45.93
C LEU A 302 7.05 -7.09 -46.28
N ALA A 303 6.20 -6.20 -45.77
CA ALA A 303 6.42 -4.77 -45.78
C ALA A 303 6.38 -4.19 -44.38
N GLU A 304 7.05 -3.06 -44.23
CA GLU A 304 7.13 -2.33 -42.98
C GLU A 304 6.93 -0.85 -43.24
N ALA A 305 6.42 -0.14 -42.26
CA ALA A 305 6.27 1.30 -42.35
C ALA A 305 6.44 1.99 -41.00
N THR A 306 6.70 3.29 -41.05
CA THR A 306 6.70 4.19 -39.90
C THR A 306 5.87 5.44 -40.20
N ALA A 307 5.27 6.03 -39.18
CA ALA A 307 4.57 7.31 -39.27
C ALA A 307 4.71 8.11 -37.96
N PRO A 308 4.83 9.44 -37.98
CA PRO A 308 4.85 10.24 -36.76
C PRO A 308 3.52 10.12 -35.99
N ILE A 309 3.58 9.92 -34.66
CA ILE A 309 2.38 9.87 -33.81
C ILE A 309 1.61 11.19 -33.81
N THR A 310 2.29 12.31 -34.12
CA THR A 310 1.69 13.66 -34.21
C THR A 310 0.68 13.80 -35.34
N LEU A 311 0.60 12.81 -36.25
CA LEU A 311 -0.47 12.75 -37.25
C LEU A 311 -1.81 12.33 -36.64
N LEU A 312 -1.81 11.62 -35.51
CA LEU A 312 -3.01 11.13 -34.87
C LEU A 312 -3.65 12.20 -33.98
N PRO A 313 -4.96 12.47 -34.11
CA PRO A 313 -5.67 13.36 -33.19
C PRO A 313 -5.77 12.74 -31.80
N GLY A 314 -5.60 13.56 -30.75
CA GLY A 314 -5.75 13.11 -29.35
C GLY A 314 -4.63 12.19 -28.84
N VAL A 315 -3.59 11.98 -29.64
CA VAL A 315 -2.41 11.16 -29.30
C VAL A 315 -1.15 12.03 -29.39
N ASN A 316 -0.26 11.88 -28.43
CA ASN A 316 1.02 12.58 -28.39
C ASN A 316 2.10 11.72 -27.71
N SER A 317 3.28 12.32 -27.49
CA SER A 317 4.42 11.65 -26.84
C SER A 317 4.17 11.26 -25.39
N CYS A 318 3.12 11.81 -24.76
CA CYS A 318 2.64 11.52 -23.40
C CYS A 318 1.48 10.55 -23.34
N GLY A 319 1.11 10.03 -24.50
CA GLY A 319 0.10 9.00 -24.64
C GLY A 319 -1.17 9.48 -25.28
N GLY A 320 -2.29 8.96 -24.79
CA GLY A 320 -3.58 9.04 -25.46
C GLY A 320 -4.01 7.68 -26.00
N THR A 321 -5.20 7.65 -26.57
CA THR A 321 -5.81 6.42 -27.07
C THR A 321 -6.34 6.65 -28.47
N ALA A 322 -6.26 5.62 -29.31
CA ALA A 322 -6.95 5.58 -30.59
C ALA A 322 -7.65 4.23 -30.74
N TYR A 323 -8.76 4.20 -31.46
CA TYR A 323 -9.49 2.98 -31.76
C TYR A 323 -9.15 2.51 -33.16
N VAL A 324 -8.40 1.43 -33.23
CA VAL A 324 -7.71 0.96 -34.42
C VAL A 324 -8.49 -0.16 -35.08
N GLN A 325 -8.59 -0.10 -36.41
CA GLN A 325 -9.05 -1.18 -37.26
C GLN A 325 -8.03 -1.45 -38.35
N VAL A 326 -7.69 -2.73 -38.56
CA VAL A 326 -6.81 -3.15 -39.66
C VAL A 326 -7.63 -3.89 -40.70
N ARG A 327 -7.42 -3.56 -41.97
CA ARG A 327 -8.14 -4.16 -43.10
C ARG A 327 -7.24 -4.42 -44.29
N THR A 328 -7.69 -5.27 -45.19
CA THR A 328 -7.06 -5.51 -46.49
C THR A 328 -7.99 -5.18 -47.66
N ARG A 329 -7.37 -4.83 -48.79
CA ARG A 329 -8.05 -4.67 -50.07
C ARG A 329 -7.21 -5.21 -51.22
N ALA A 330 -7.91 -5.78 -52.22
CA ALA A 330 -7.30 -6.42 -53.38
C ALA A 330 -6.75 -5.44 -54.44
N SER A 331 -6.88 -4.13 -54.22
CA SER A 331 -6.41 -3.10 -55.16
C SER A 331 -6.10 -1.79 -54.45
N ALA A 332 -5.17 -1.05 -55.05
CA ALA A 332 -4.78 0.31 -54.75
C ALA A 332 -5.93 1.34 -54.79
N THR A 333 -6.95 1.08 -55.61
CA THR A 333 -8.05 2.03 -55.79
C THR A 333 -8.92 2.13 -54.53
N PRO A 334 -9.23 3.34 -54.01
CA PRO A 334 -10.10 3.54 -52.82
C PRO A 334 -11.54 3.00 -52.95
N ASN A 335 -11.91 2.49 -54.12
CA ASN A 335 -13.20 1.84 -54.40
C ASN A 335 -13.07 0.33 -54.62
N SER A 336 -11.90 -0.25 -54.32
CA SER A 336 -11.71 -1.70 -54.30
C SER A 336 -12.58 -2.31 -53.22
N ASP A 337 -13.05 -3.53 -53.45
CA ASP A 337 -13.70 -4.31 -52.40
C ASP A 337 -12.69 -4.56 -51.26
N LEU A 338 -13.08 -4.17 -50.06
CA LEU A 338 -12.47 -4.61 -48.80
C LEU A 338 -12.61 -6.14 -48.67
N LYS A 339 -11.67 -6.78 -47.98
CA LYS A 339 -11.62 -8.23 -47.79
C LYS A 339 -11.71 -8.58 -46.33
N ASP A 340 -10.59 -8.47 -45.63
CA ASP A 340 -10.47 -8.90 -44.24
C ASP A 340 -10.51 -7.67 -43.36
N THR A 341 -11.02 -7.82 -42.14
CA THR A 341 -10.96 -6.78 -41.11
C THR A 341 -10.72 -7.38 -39.75
N SER A 342 -9.95 -6.66 -38.93
CA SER A 342 -9.99 -6.86 -37.50
C SER A 342 -11.27 -6.24 -36.91
N LYS A 343 -11.64 -6.68 -35.71
CA LYS A 343 -12.45 -5.86 -34.79
C LYS A 343 -11.74 -4.54 -34.51
N VAL A 344 -12.52 -3.52 -34.17
CA VAL A 344 -11.96 -2.26 -33.69
C VAL A 344 -11.46 -2.47 -32.27
N PHE A 345 -10.18 -2.23 -32.02
CA PHE A 345 -9.57 -2.35 -30.69
C PHE A 345 -8.98 -1.01 -30.22
N GLU A 346 -9.00 -0.75 -28.92
CA GLU A 346 -8.32 0.41 -28.34
C GLU A 346 -6.80 0.19 -28.41
N PHE A 347 -6.03 1.19 -28.82
CA PHE A 347 -4.56 1.19 -28.83
C PHE A 347 -4.08 2.38 -28.00
N GLN A 348 -3.37 2.09 -26.91
CA GLN A 348 -2.89 3.10 -25.98
C GLN A 348 -1.45 3.50 -26.29
N PHE A 349 -1.20 4.80 -26.31
CA PHE A 349 0.11 5.37 -26.55
C PHE A 349 0.77 5.75 -25.23
N ASN A 350 2.10 5.65 -25.19
CA ASN A 350 3.06 6.13 -24.17
C ASN A 350 2.50 6.79 -22.89
N SER A 351 1.85 6.05 -21.99
CA SER A 351 1.43 6.61 -20.70
C SER A 351 2.56 6.53 -19.68
N LEU A 352 2.71 7.56 -18.85
CA LEU A 352 3.43 7.40 -17.59
C LEU A 352 2.69 6.38 -16.72
N SER A 353 3.44 5.51 -16.06
CA SER A 353 2.94 4.69 -14.96
C SER A 353 3.63 5.13 -13.68
N GLY A 354 3.06 4.85 -12.51
CA GLY A 354 3.71 5.23 -11.28
C GLY A 354 3.15 4.54 -10.05
N SER A 355 3.82 4.77 -8.93
CA SER A 355 3.41 4.36 -7.60
C SER A 355 3.41 5.56 -6.67
N ALA A 356 2.53 5.52 -5.66
CA ALA A 356 2.46 6.51 -4.61
C ALA A 356 2.09 5.81 -3.30
N GLU A 357 2.74 6.18 -2.22
CA GLU A 357 2.54 5.57 -0.91
C GLU A 357 2.61 6.61 0.21
N LEU A 358 1.78 6.42 1.23
CA LEU A 358 1.83 7.15 2.50
C LEU A 358 2.27 6.19 3.61
N THR A 359 3.26 6.59 4.40
CA THR A 359 3.78 5.79 5.51
C THR A 359 3.50 6.48 6.86
N PRO A 360 2.97 5.77 7.88
CA PRO A 360 2.72 6.35 9.19
C PRO A 360 3.98 6.74 9.95
N SER A 361 3.86 7.81 10.74
CA SER A 361 4.92 8.30 11.64
C SER A 361 4.47 8.30 13.10
N CYS A 362 5.45 8.22 14.01
CA CYS A 362 5.24 8.45 15.44
C CYS A 362 5.22 9.94 15.79
N ALA A 363 5.69 10.79 14.87
CA ALA A 363 5.50 12.23 14.93
C ALA A 363 4.07 12.60 14.50
N GLN A 364 3.72 13.88 14.65
CA GLN A 364 2.42 14.41 14.25
C GLN A 364 2.35 14.62 12.72
N GLY A 365 2.35 13.53 11.96
CA GLY A 365 2.40 13.56 10.50
C GLY A 365 2.58 12.20 9.86
N LEU A 366 2.98 12.22 8.60
CA LEU A 366 3.23 11.04 7.77
C LEU A 366 4.39 11.29 6.82
N ASP A 367 5.03 10.22 6.36
CA ASP A 367 5.98 10.26 5.25
C ASP A 367 5.22 9.95 3.95
N PHE A 368 5.66 10.53 2.84
CA PHE A 368 5.08 10.29 1.51
C PHE A 368 6.20 9.99 0.51
N GLU A 369 5.91 9.13 -0.46
CA GLU A 369 6.81 8.80 -1.56
C GLU A 369 6.02 8.48 -2.83
N ALA A 370 6.55 8.90 -3.98
CA ALA A 370 6.00 8.66 -5.29
C ALA A 370 7.11 8.44 -6.33
N SER A 371 6.83 7.63 -7.33
CA SER A 371 7.72 7.39 -8.46
C SER A 371 6.93 7.21 -9.75
N ALA A 372 7.56 7.52 -10.89
CA ALA A 372 6.98 7.29 -12.20
C ALA A 372 7.98 6.59 -13.12
N LEU A 373 7.44 5.75 -14.01
CA LEU A 373 8.13 5.08 -15.10
C LEU A 373 7.57 5.59 -16.42
N ASP A 374 8.45 5.76 -17.40
CA ASP A 374 8.09 6.11 -18.76
C ASP A 374 7.51 4.89 -19.51
N ALA A 375 7.19 5.09 -20.80
CA ALA A 375 6.66 4.03 -21.66
C ALA A 375 7.63 2.84 -21.88
N ASN A 376 8.92 3.01 -21.61
CA ASN A 376 9.91 1.95 -21.68
C ASN A 376 10.09 1.22 -20.34
N ASN A 377 9.33 1.60 -19.31
CA ASN A 377 9.47 1.14 -17.93
C ASN A 377 10.78 1.61 -17.27
N ASP A 378 11.37 2.71 -17.78
CA ASP A 378 12.53 3.36 -17.19
C ASP A 378 12.07 4.47 -16.23
N PRO A 379 12.77 4.71 -15.11
CA PRO A 379 12.45 5.82 -14.21
C PRO A 379 12.47 7.18 -14.92
N VAL A 380 11.45 8.00 -14.67
CA VAL A 380 11.39 9.36 -15.21
C VAL A 380 12.43 10.23 -14.50
N ASP A 381 13.51 10.56 -15.21
CA ASP A 381 14.60 11.37 -14.65
C ASP A 381 14.12 12.80 -14.32
N GLY A 382 14.33 13.21 -13.06
CA GLY A 382 13.95 14.54 -12.59
C GLY A 382 12.43 14.77 -12.43
N ALA A 383 11.62 13.71 -12.33
CA ALA A 383 10.17 13.80 -12.15
C ALA A 383 9.75 14.87 -11.11
N THR A 384 8.74 15.67 -11.44
CA THR A 384 8.18 16.68 -10.53
C THR A 384 6.87 16.17 -9.95
N CYS A 385 6.84 15.99 -8.63
CA CYS A 385 5.64 15.53 -7.92
C CYS A 385 4.97 16.67 -7.15
N THR A 386 3.64 16.76 -7.27
CA THR A 386 2.79 17.68 -6.54
C THR A 386 1.73 16.90 -5.77
N TRP A 387 1.85 16.91 -4.44
CA TRP A 387 0.95 16.23 -3.53
C TRP A 387 -0.19 17.13 -3.07
N THR A 388 -1.38 16.54 -2.93
CA THR A 388 -2.55 17.15 -2.30
C THR A 388 -3.05 16.21 -1.20
N PHE A 389 -3.17 16.74 0.03
CA PHE A 389 -3.65 15.97 1.18
C PHE A 389 -5.08 16.36 1.57
N SER A 390 -5.82 15.42 2.16
CA SER A 390 -7.20 15.64 2.60
C SER A 390 -7.37 16.68 3.71
N ASP A 391 -6.27 17.08 4.37
CA ASP A 391 -6.28 18.19 5.33
C ASP A 391 -6.37 19.58 4.66
N GLY A 392 -6.24 19.62 3.33
CA GLY A 392 -6.33 20.81 2.48
C GLY A 392 -4.97 21.43 2.13
N THR A 393 -3.86 20.78 2.48
CA THR A 393 -2.51 21.25 2.17
C THR A 393 -1.96 20.61 0.89
N THR A 394 -0.92 21.23 0.34
CA THR A 394 -0.17 20.72 -0.81
C THR A 394 1.33 20.74 -0.51
N GLN A 395 2.06 19.79 -1.07
CA GLN A 395 3.52 19.72 -0.97
C GLN A 395 4.15 19.38 -2.32
N SER A 396 5.38 19.83 -2.52
CA SER A 396 6.17 19.51 -3.70
C SER A 396 7.30 18.54 -3.35
N GLY A 397 7.70 17.75 -4.34
CA GLY A 397 8.74 16.74 -4.21
C GLY A 397 8.16 15.33 -4.22
N CYS A 398 8.94 14.37 -4.72
CA CYS A 398 8.49 12.98 -4.85
C CYS A 398 8.67 12.17 -3.57
N SER A 399 9.29 12.73 -2.54
CA SER A 399 9.38 12.12 -1.22
C SER A 399 9.52 13.18 -0.14
N GLY A 400 9.00 12.93 1.07
CA GLY A 400 9.21 13.82 2.20
C GLY A 400 8.33 13.51 3.40
N TYR A 401 8.30 14.47 4.32
CA TYR A 401 7.46 14.42 5.52
C TYR A 401 6.38 15.50 5.47
N HIS A 402 5.13 15.08 5.69
CA HIS A 402 3.98 15.95 5.81
C HIS A 402 3.56 16.10 7.28
N ALA A 403 3.71 17.32 7.82
CA ALA A 403 3.29 17.65 9.17
C ALA A 403 1.79 17.98 9.19
N VAL A 404 1.02 17.29 10.04
CA VAL A 404 -0.42 17.50 10.14
C VAL A 404 -0.73 18.38 11.35
N ALA A 405 -1.58 19.40 11.18
CA ALA A 405 -1.97 20.28 12.28
C ALA A 405 -2.80 19.55 13.35
N ALA A 406 -2.65 19.92 14.62
CA ALA A 406 -3.32 19.25 15.74
C ALA A 406 -4.86 19.25 15.65
N ASN A 407 -5.45 20.24 14.98
CA ASN A 407 -6.88 20.34 14.72
C ASN A 407 -7.36 19.57 13.46
N LYS A 408 -6.46 18.83 12.81
CA LYS A 408 -6.67 18.08 11.57
C LYS A 408 -6.22 16.62 11.67
N LEU A 409 -5.95 16.13 12.88
CA LEU A 409 -5.62 14.73 13.14
C LEU A 409 -6.77 13.79 12.72
N GLY A 410 -6.43 12.52 12.47
CA GLY A 410 -7.34 11.50 11.96
C GLY A 410 -6.83 10.88 10.66
N THR A 411 -7.76 10.35 9.86
CA THR A 411 -7.43 9.73 8.57
C THR A 411 -7.05 10.80 7.55
N ILE A 412 -5.82 10.72 7.05
CA ILE A 412 -5.30 11.55 5.97
C ILE A 412 -5.17 10.69 4.71
N THR A 413 -5.73 11.16 3.61
CA THR A 413 -5.48 10.63 2.26
C THR A 413 -4.59 11.60 1.51
N GLY A 414 -3.87 11.08 0.52
CA GLY A 414 -3.00 11.87 -0.35
C GLY A 414 -3.14 11.43 -1.79
N SER A 415 -3.24 12.39 -2.69
CA SER A 415 -3.09 12.19 -4.13
C SER A 415 -1.86 12.94 -4.62
N VAL A 416 -1.24 12.44 -5.69
CA VAL A 416 -0.06 13.05 -6.29
C VAL A 416 -0.22 13.12 -7.80
N VAL A 417 0.16 14.26 -8.36
CA VAL A 417 0.38 14.42 -9.80
C VAL A 417 1.89 14.38 -10.03
N ILE A 418 2.35 13.46 -10.87
CA ILE A 418 3.75 13.31 -11.25
C ILE A 418 3.90 13.73 -12.71
N GLU A 419 4.77 14.70 -12.98
CA GLU A 419 5.05 15.22 -14.32
C GLU A 419 6.48 14.87 -14.76
N ASP A 420 6.66 14.57 -16.06
CA ASP A 420 7.99 14.49 -16.68
C ASP A 420 8.49 15.91 -17.02
N PRO A 421 9.61 16.38 -16.43
CA PRO A 421 10.11 17.73 -16.72
C PRO A 421 10.56 17.92 -18.17
N ASN A 422 10.96 16.84 -18.85
CA ASN A 422 11.35 16.87 -20.26
C ASN A 422 10.13 16.90 -21.18
N ASN A 423 8.96 16.55 -20.66
CA ASN A 423 7.70 16.60 -21.38
C ASN A 423 6.52 16.94 -20.45
N PRO A 424 6.34 18.23 -20.10
CA PRO A 424 5.36 18.66 -19.09
C PRO A 424 3.89 18.40 -19.45
N ALA A 425 3.60 17.95 -20.67
CA ALA A 425 2.27 17.49 -21.06
C ALA A 425 2.01 16.04 -20.60
N CYS A 426 3.01 15.37 -20.01
CA CYS A 426 2.95 14.01 -19.52
C CYS A 426 2.81 14.06 -18.00
N ASP A 427 1.62 13.75 -17.52
CA ASP A 427 1.35 13.59 -16.11
C ASP A 427 0.67 12.25 -15.81
N VAL A 428 0.84 11.79 -14.57
CA VAL A 428 0.04 10.71 -14.01
C VAL A 428 -0.47 11.15 -12.64
N GLU A 429 -1.77 10.99 -12.42
CA GLU A 429 -2.41 11.22 -11.13
C GLU A 429 -2.59 9.88 -10.41
N LEU A 430 -2.12 9.80 -9.17
CA LEU A 430 -2.14 8.59 -8.35
C LEU A 430 -2.75 8.89 -6.98
N GLU A 431 -3.51 7.93 -6.47
CA GLU A 431 -4.00 7.92 -5.10
C GLU A 431 -3.07 7.07 -4.23
N ALA A 432 -2.49 7.65 -3.18
CA ALA A 432 -1.49 7.01 -2.32
C ALA A 432 -2.10 6.25 -1.13
N GLY A 433 -3.42 6.13 -1.09
CA GLY A 433 -4.16 5.50 0.01
C GLY A 433 -4.40 6.44 1.19
N SER A 434 -4.48 5.87 2.39
CA SER A 434 -4.81 6.60 3.62
C SER A 434 -4.02 6.13 4.82
N VAL A 435 -3.62 7.06 5.68
CA VAL A 435 -2.92 6.79 6.96
C VAL A 435 -3.68 7.46 8.10
N MET A 436 -3.70 6.83 9.27
CA MET A 436 -4.27 7.43 10.48
C MET A 436 -3.17 8.19 11.24
N VAL A 437 -3.32 9.51 11.36
CA VAL A 437 -2.34 10.37 12.04
C VAL A 437 -2.84 10.72 13.45
N TYR A 438 -2.00 10.43 14.44
CA TYR A 438 -2.26 10.67 15.86
C TYR A 438 -1.40 11.82 16.39
N ALA A 439 -1.77 12.34 17.56
CA ALA A 439 -0.88 13.23 18.31
C ALA A 439 0.37 12.45 18.78
N PRO A 440 1.54 13.10 18.92
CA PRO A 440 2.74 12.45 19.43
C PRO A 440 2.49 11.82 20.80
N LEU A 441 2.98 10.61 21.01
CA LEU A 441 2.88 9.93 22.29
C LEU A 441 3.86 10.56 23.28
N THR A 442 3.37 10.93 24.45
CA THR A 442 4.18 11.34 25.61
C THR A 442 3.67 10.63 26.86
N VAL A 443 4.49 10.56 27.90
CA VAL A 443 4.10 10.06 29.22
C VAL A 443 4.75 10.92 30.29
N THR A 444 4.06 11.06 31.42
CA THR A 444 4.64 11.61 32.66
C THR A 444 4.63 10.54 33.72
N ALA A 445 5.79 10.33 34.36
CA ALA A 445 5.94 9.49 35.55
C ALA A 445 5.69 10.35 36.80
N ASP A 446 5.07 9.75 37.82
CA ASP A 446 4.78 10.42 39.10
C ASP A 446 4.99 9.42 40.24
N LEU A 447 5.88 9.75 41.18
CA LEU A 447 6.23 8.94 42.34
C LEU A 447 5.96 9.70 43.65
N ASP A 448 5.09 9.16 44.48
CA ASP A 448 4.73 9.73 45.78
C ASP A 448 5.28 8.88 46.94
N ALA A 449 6.20 9.44 47.71
CA ALA A 449 6.79 8.77 48.88
C ALA A 449 5.78 8.61 50.03
N THR A 450 5.92 7.53 50.81
CA THR A 450 5.10 7.30 52.03
C THR A 450 5.96 7.09 53.27
N CYS A 451 5.35 7.27 54.45
CA CYS A 451 5.93 6.91 55.76
C CYS A 451 5.67 5.43 56.12
N SER A 452 5.80 4.52 55.15
CA SER A 452 5.61 3.07 55.35
C SER A 452 6.65 2.23 54.62
N SER A 453 7.84 2.79 54.38
CA SER A 453 8.90 2.19 53.56
C SER A 453 8.40 1.79 52.17
N SER A 454 7.63 2.68 51.54
CA SER A 454 7.11 2.49 50.19
C SER A 454 6.88 3.80 49.47
N PHE A 455 6.67 3.74 48.16
CA PHE A 455 6.11 4.83 47.36
C PHE A 455 4.97 4.31 46.48
N THR A 456 4.07 5.20 46.08
CA THR A 456 3.12 4.93 44.99
C THR A 456 3.67 5.46 43.67
N TYR A 457 3.25 4.86 42.56
CA TYR A 457 3.59 5.32 41.22
C TYR A 457 2.33 5.43 40.36
N ASP A 458 2.29 6.40 39.45
CA ASP A 458 1.29 6.52 38.38
C ASP A 458 1.94 7.02 37.09
N ALA A 459 1.41 6.56 35.94
CA ALA A 459 1.80 7.04 34.62
C ALA A 459 0.64 7.75 33.94
N THR A 460 0.88 8.96 33.44
CA THR A 460 -0.10 9.73 32.68
C THR A 460 0.33 9.87 31.22
N PRO A 461 -0.08 8.94 30.34
CA PRO A 461 0.18 9.06 28.91
C PRO A 461 -0.72 10.12 28.26
N GLN A 462 -0.20 10.80 27.24
CA GLN A 462 -0.94 11.71 26.39
C GLN A 462 -0.63 11.44 24.90
N GLY A 463 -1.59 11.74 24.03
CA GLY A 463 -1.47 11.47 22.60
C GLY A 463 -1.58 9.98 22.24
N GLY A 464 -1.01 9.60 21.09
CA GLY A 464 -1.14 8.26 20.54
C GLY A 464 -2.58 7.88 20.16
N SER A 465 -2.82 6.58 19.98
CA SER A 465 -4.14 6.02 19.69
C SER A 465 -5.10 6.02 20.89
N GLY A 466 -4.59 6.30 22.09
CA GLY A 466 -5.32 6.24 23.35
C GLY A 466 -5.33 4.86 24.02
N SER A 467 -4.77 3.82 23.40
CA SER A 467 -4.56 2.51 24.01
C SER A 467 -3.05 2.22 24.09
N VAL A 468 -2.51 2.23 25.31
CA VAL A 468 -1.08 2.02 25.54
C VAL A 468 -0.84 0.91 26.56
N THR A 469 0.31 0.27 26.45
CA THR A 469 0.86 -0.65 27.45
C THR A 469 1.95 0.05 28.24
N TYR A 470 2.25 -0.45 29.44
CA TYR A 470 3.19 0.15 30.38
C TYR A 470 4.27 -0.86 30.73
N VAL A 471 5.50 -0.37 30.89
CA VAL A 471 6.62 -1.09 31.47
C VAL A 471 7.29 -0.15 32.45
N TRP A 472 7.19 -0.47 33.74
CA TRP A 472 7.85 0.23 34.83
C TRP A 472 9.06 -0.56 35.28
N GLU A 473 10.16 0.15 35.56
CA GLU A 473 11.36 -0.37 36.20
C GLU A 473 11.68 0.49 37.42
N PHE A 474 11.89 -0.15 38.58
CA PHE A 474 12.18 0.54 39.84
C PHE A 474 13.59 0.25 40.31
N SER A 475 14.35 1.29 40.67
CA SER A 475 15.74 1.15 41.09
C SER A 475 16.08 2.04 42.29
N GLY A 476 17.09 1.65 43.06
CA GLY A 476 17.57 2.40 44.23
C GLY A 476 18.61 1.63 45.06
N PRO A 477 19.01 2.16 46.22
CA PRO A 477 20.06 1.59 47.06
C PRO A 477 19.64 0.35 47.88
N GLY A 478 18.36 -0.04 47.84
CA GLY A 478 17.82 -1.24 48.46
C GLY A 478 16.98 -2.06 47.47
N THR A 479 16.43 -3.19 47.93
CA THR A 479 15.49 -3.99 47.12
C THR A 479 14.18 -3.24 46.91
N THR A 480 13.61 -3.33 45.72
CA THR A 480 12.24 -2.87 45.41
C THR A 480 11.33 -4.10 45.32
N THR A 481 10.08 -4.00 45.77
CA THR A 481 9.11 -5.08 45.64
C THR A 481 7.74 -4.51 45.26
N PRO A 482 7.27 -4.75 44.01
CA PRO A 482 7.98 -5.46 42.93
C PRO A 482 9.17 -4.66 42.35
N GLU A 483 10.05 -5.33 41.57
CA GLU A 483 11.18 -4.68 40.86
C GLU A 483 10.73 -4.00 39.56
N ASP A 484 9.66 -4.49 38.94
CA ASP A 484 9.03 -3.98 37.73
C ASP A 484 7.49 -4.04 37.82
N SER A 485 6.80 -3.41 36.87
CA SER A 485 5.34 -3.54 36.74
C SER A 485 4.87 -3.24 35.33
N THR A 486 3.74 -3.85 34.91
CA THR A 486 3.04 -3.51 33.66
C THR A 486 1.72 -2.77 33.89
N THR A 487 1.43 -2.38 35.13
CA THR A 487 0.22 -1.61 35.46
C THR A 487 0.48 -0.12 35.31
N LYS A 488 -0.57 0.66 35.02
CA LYS A 488 -0.49 2.13 34.98
C LYS A 488 0.02 2.69 36.31
N SER A 489 -0.50 2.18 37.42
CA SER A 489 -0.18 2.61 38.78
C SER A 489 -0.16 1.45 39.77
N GLY A 490 0.42 1.72 40.94
CA GLY A 490 0.52 0.80 42.05
C GLY A 490 1.38 1.34 43.19
N SER A 491 1.92 0.45 44.00
CA SER A 491 2.86 0.76 45.07
C SER A 491 4.06 -0.17 45.06
N VAL A 492 5.19 0.33 45.55
CA VAL A 492 6.46 -0.40 45.65
C VAL A 492 6.97 -0.27 47.08
N SER A 493 7.25 -1.39 47.73
CA SER A 493 7.95 -1.42 49.01
C SER A 493 9.47 -1.38 48.80
N VAL A 494 10.19 -0.72 49.70
CA VAL A 494 11.64 -0.56 49.63
C VAL A 494 12.36 -1.25 50.78
N GLY A 495 13.54 -1.82 50.50
CA GLY A 495 14.37 -2.52 51.49
C GLY A 495 15.19 -1.58 52.38
N THR A 496 15.42 -0.34 51.93
CA THR A 496 16.15 0.70 52.67
C THR A 496 15.31 1.96 52.67
N ALA A 497 14.83 2.39 53.84
CA ALA A 497 14.15 3.67 54.03
C ALA A 497 15.14 4.85 54.08
N ASP A 498 14.62 6.08 53.96
CA ASP A 498 15.40 7.33 53.92
C ASP A 498 16.48 7.31 52.82
N ALA A 499 16.06 6.88 51.64
CA ALA A 499 16.93 6.80 50.48
C ALA A 499 16.16 7.08 49.19
N LEU A 500 16.84 7.65 48.20
CA LEU A 500 16.27 8.01 46.91
C LEU A 500 16.07 6.76 46.03
N TYR A 501 14.86 6.59 45.50
CA TYR A 501 14.51 5.58 44.51
C TYR A 501 13.97 6.25 43.25
N THR A 502 14.26 5.66 42.09
CA THR A 502 13.82 6.13 40.78
C THR A 502 12.85 5.10 40.17
N GLY A 503 11.71 5.56 39.68
CA GLY A 503 10.81 4.78 38.83
C GLY A 503 10.85 5.29 37.40
N SER A 504 11.18 4.42 36.45
CA SER A 504 11.17 4.74 35.02
C SER A 504 10.01 4.02 34.34
N VAL A 505 9.25 4.73 33.51
CA VAL A 505 8.15 4.15 32.72
C VAL A 505 8.42 4.29 31.24
N THR A 506 8.20 3.22 30.50
CA THR A 506 8.04 3.24 29.05
C THR A 506 6.60 2.87 28.72
N VAL A 507 5.93 3.71 27.91
CA VAL A 507 4.62 3.39 27.34
C VAL A 507 4.74 3.07 25.86
N THR A 508 3.97 2.08 25.41
CA THR A 508 3.96 1.63 24.02
C THR A 508 2.55 1.68 23.46
N ASP A 509 2.37 2.48 22.42
CA ASP A 509 1.17 2.56 21.58
C ASP A 509 1.32 1.62 20.38
N ALA A 510 0.76 0.42 20.51
CA ALA A 510 0.79 -0.60 19.47
C ALA A 510 -0.37 -0.40 18.50
N ARG A 511 -0.10 0.34 17.41
CA ARG A 511 -1.06 0.55 16.33
C ARG A 511 -0.93 -0.57 15.30
N THR A 512 -1.96 -0.75 14.49
CA THR A 512 -1.94 -1.76 13.41
C THR A 512 -0.90 -1.46 12.33
N ASP A 513 -0.51 -0.20 12.20
CA ASP A 513 0.36 0.33 11.16
C ASP A 513 1.79 0.64 11.64
N LYS A 514 1.97 0.99 12.93
CA LYS A 514 3.28 1.28 13.52
C LYS A 514 3.26 1.19 15.05
N GLU A 515 4.40 0.86 15.65
CA GLU A 515 4.59 0.92 17.10
C GLU A 515 5.32 2.21 17.49
N CYS A 516 4.79 2.92 18.49
CA CYS A 516 5.36 4.17 19.00
C CYS A 516 5.55 4.10 20.51
N THR A 517 6.70 4.57 21.00
CA THR A 517 7.06 4.53 22.42
C THR A 517 7.35 5.91 22.99
N ALA A 518 7.03 6.12 24.26
CA ALA A 518 7.47 7.28 25.04
C ALA A 518 7.98 6.83 26.40
N SER A 519 8.86 7.60 27.03
CA SER A 519 9.39 7.24 28.35
C SER A 519 9.61 8.48 29.21
N ASP A 520 9.49 8.29 30.52
CA ASP A 520 9.75 9.30 31.54
C ASP A 520 10.16 8.64 32.86
N SER A 521 10.65 9.41 33.81
CA SER A 521 11.08 8.90 35.13
C SER A 521 10.85 9.93 36.23
N ASP A 522 10.58 9.47 37.43
CA ASP A 522 10.46 10.31 38.63
C ASP A 522 11.12 9.64 39.86
N ASP A 523 11.38 10.42 40.90
CA ASP A 523 12.11 10.01 42.09
C ASP A 523 11.28 10.18 43.38
N ALA A 524 11.41 9.25 44.32
CA ALA A 524 10.82 9.34 45.66
C ALA A 524 11.79 8.93 46.76
N THR A 525 11.62 9.51 47.96
CA THR A 525 12.38 9.15 49.18
C THR A 525 11.43 8.64 50.28
N PRO A 526 11.11 7.33 50.32
CA PRO A 526 10.26 6.75 51.35
C PRO A 526 10.89 6.75 52.74
N PHE A 527 10.07 6.96 53.78
CA PHE A 527 10.51 6.88 55.17
C PHE A 527 9.95 5.64 55.87
N ALA A 528 10.67 5.14 56.87
CA ALA A 528 10.16 4.08 57.75
C ALA A 528 9.11 4.66 58.70
N PRO A 529 8.12 3.86 59.15
CA PRO A 529 7.13 4.33 60.12
C PRO A 529 7.80 4.95 61.34
N LEU A 530 7.31 6.11 61.75
CA LEU A 530 7.80 6.79 62.94
C LEU A 530 7.42 5.98 64.19
N ALA A 531 8.34 5.87 65.15
CA ALA A 531 8.07 5.20 66.42
C ALA A 531 8.96 5.77 67.52
N VAL A 532 8.47 5.78 68.76
CA VAL A 532 9.25 6.17 69.93
C VAL A 532 8.95 5.23 71.10
N ASN A 533 10.00 4.80 71.79
CA ASN A 533 9.90 3.99 73.00
C ASN A 533 10.62 4.66 74.17
N LEU A 534 10.15 4.41 75.39
CA LEU A 534 10.76 4.88 76.62
C LEU A 534 11.53 3.75 77.30
N THR A 535 12.71 4.07 77.84
CA THR A 535 13.40 3.17 78.76
C THR A 535 13.60 3.84 80.10
N LYS A 536 13.18 3.14 81.16
CA LYS A 536 13.40 3.54 82.54
C LYS A 536 14.85 3.24 82.98
N GLY A 537 15.56 4.26 83.44
CA GLY A 537 16.90 4.13 84.01
C GLY A 537 16.91 3.34 85.33
N ALA A 538 18.08 2.84 85.74
CA ALA A 538 18.25 2.07 86.97
C ALA A 538 18.12 2.95 88.23
N GLY A 539 16.90 3.39 88.53
CA GLY A 539 16.53 4.14 89.73
C GLY A 539 15.38 3.44 90.44
N GLY A 540 15.70 2.50 91.32
CA GLY A 540 14.70 1.70 92.01
C GLY A 540 15.38 0.80 93.02
N GLY A 541 15.98 1.40 94.05
CA GLY A 541 16.46 0.64 95.20
C GLY A 541 15.44 0.68 96.33
N SER A 542 15.36 -0.39 97.10
CA SER A 542 14.64 -0.39 98.37
C SER A 542 15.53 0.21 99.46
N CYS A 543 14.99 1.14 100.26
CA CYS A 543 15.65 1.62 101.47
C CYS A 543 16.08 0.43 102.37
N PRO A 544 17.25 0.52 103.04
CA PRO A 544 18.06 1.72 103.29
C PRO A 544 19.16 2.00 102.24
N GLY A 545 19.14 1.35 101.07
CA GLY A 545 20.24 1.37 100.11
C GLY A 545 20.24 2.49 99.06
N ILE A 546 19.35 3.48 99.13
CA ILE A 546 19.26 4.56 98.14
C ILE A 546 19.60 5.93 98.75
N SER A 547 20.38 6.73 98.01
CA SER A 547 20.74 8.10 98.37
C SER A 547 19.93 9.16 97.62
N THR A 548 19.12 8.76 96.63
CA THR A 548 18.28 9.63 95.78
C THR A 548 17.03 8.88 95.32
N ASP A 549 15.89 9.56 95.20
CA ASP A 549 14.64 9.03 94.63
C ASP A 549 14.45 9.38 93.14
N VAL A 550 15.51 9.91 92.52
CA VAL A 550 15.54 10.35 91.13
C VAL A 550 15.44 9.15 90.18
N ILE A 551 14.52 9.23 89.22
CA ILE A 551 14.41 8.31 88.08
C ILE A 551 14.54 9.09 86.77
N THR A 552 15.25 8.53 85.79
CA THR A 552 15.35 9.10 84.45
C THR A 552 14.74 8.16 83.42
N TYR A 553 13.85 8.67 82.58
CA TYR A 553 13.31 8.02 81.39
C TYR A 553 14.03 8.58 80.16
N THR A 554 14.41 7.70 79.23
CA THR A 554 15.08 8.09 77.97
C THR A 554 14.20 7.70 76.79
N ALA A 555 13.92 8.65 75.90
CA ALA A 555 13.18 8.45 74.67
C ALA A 555 14.10 7.94 73.55
N HIS A 556 13.62 6.92 72.83
CA HIS A 556 14.31 6.28 71.71
C HIS A 556 13.45 6.39 70.45
N PRO A 557 13.45 7.56 69.78
CA PRO A 557 12.78 7.71 68.49
C PRO A 557 13.50 6.89 67.41
N SER A 558 12.74 6.42 66.43
CA SER A 558 13.19 5.64 65.28
C SER A 558 12.24 5.83 64.09
N GLY A 559 12.69 5.52 62.88
CA GLY A 559 11.92 5.76 61.65
C GLY A 559 11.96 7.21 61.20
N GLY A 560 11.03 7.63 60.35
CA GLY A 560 10.98 8.98 59.78
C GLY A 560 12.26 9.39 59.04
N SER A 561 12.51 10.70 58.98
CA SER A 561 13.73 11.32 58.41
C SER A 561 15.00 11.17 59.25
N GLY A 562 14.92 10.57 60.43
CA GLY A 562 16.03 10.52 61.39
C GLY A 562 16.27 11.82 62.17
N THR A 563 15.54 12.90 61.88
CA THR A 563 15.60 14.17 62.62
C THR A 563 14.31 14.37 63.40
N TYR A 564 14.41 14.34 64.74
CA TYR A 564 13.24 14.26 65.62
C TYR A 564 13.04 15.48 66.49
N THR A 565 11.78 15.88 66.66
CA THR A 565 11.32 16.79 67.70
C THR A 565 10.53 15.99 68.73
N LEU A 566 10.91 16.12 70.02
CA LEU A 566 10.29 15.39 71.12
C LEU A 566 9.52 16.34 72.03
N THR A 567 8.25 16.02 72.28
CA THR A 567 7.37 16.79 73.17
C THR A 567 6.88 15.89 74.30
N TRP A 568 7.26 16.19 75.54
CA TRP A 568 6.83 15.42 76.72
C TRP A 568 5.48 15.90 77.23
N SER A 569 4.66 14.97 77.73
CA SER A 569 3.40 15.28 78.41
C SER A 569 3.63 16.04 79.74
N ASP A 570 4.78 15.81 80.38
CA ASP A 570 5.24 16.58 81.54
C ASP A 570 6.08 17.78 81.09
N THR A 571 5.58 18.99 81.39
CA THR A 571 6.24 20.26 81.09
C THR A 571 7.59 20.48 81.77
N SER A 572 7.93 19.69 82.78
CA SER A 572 9.25 19.72 83.43
C SER A 572 10.33 18.98 82.62
N CYS A 573 9.92 18.20 81.62
CA CYS A 573 10.81 17.38 80.79
C CYS A 573 11.11 18.03 79.44
N SER A 574 12.35 17.85 78.96
CA SER A 574 12.80 18.40 77.67
C SER A 574 13.94 17.58 77.07
N GLY A 575 14.06 17.60 75.74
CA GLY A 575 15.07 16.81 75.02
C GLY A 575 14.77 15.31 75.05
N SER A 576 15.81 14.48 74.95
CA SER A 576 15.69 13.02 74.87
C SER A 576 15.49 12.32 76.22
N THR A 577 15.50 13.05 77.33
CA THR A 577 15.38 12.47 78.68
C THR A 577 14.41 13.24 79.55
N CYS A 578 13.61 12.53 80.33
CA CYS A 578 12.70 13.08 81.34
C CYS A 578 13.13 12.57 82.71
N THR A 579 13.33 13.47 83.68
CA THR A 579 13.78 13.10 85.03
C THR A 579 12.69 13.43 86.04
N ILE A 580 12.24 12.44 86.78
CA ILE A 580 11.25 12.59 87.85
C ILE A 580 11.97 12.49 89.19
N ASP A 581 11.75 13.47 90.06
CA ASP A 581 12.35 13.54 91.39
C ASP A 581 11.29 13.92 92.45
N PRO A 582 10.71 12.94 93.15
CA PRO A 582 9.63 13.18 94.12
C PRO A 582 10.18 13.55 95.52
N GLU A 583 11.27 14.33 95.63
CA GLU A 583 11.91 14.65 96.91
C GLU A 583 10.87 15.10 97.96
N GLY A 584 10.91 14.47 99.13
CA GLY A 584 10.02 14.81 100.26
C GLY A 584 8.59 14.25 100.20
N ALA A 585 8.16 13.62 99.10
CA ALA A 585 6.84 12.99 99.03
C ALA A 585 6.83 11.60 99.70
N PHE A 586 5.85 11.35 100.58
CA PHE A 586 5.70 10.05 101.28
C PHE A 586 5.21 8.94 100.34
N CYS A 587 4.25 9.24 99.47
CA CYS A 587 3.85 8.45 98.31
C CYS A 587 3.69 9.40 97.12
N HIS A 588 4.08 8.97 95.93
CA HIS A 588 3.96 9.78 94.71
C HIS A 588 3.65 8.88 93.52
N SER A 589 2.84 9.34 92.59
CA SER A 589 2.58 8.65 91.33
C SER A 589 2.54 9.70 90.24
N ASP A 590 3.22 9.42 89.13
CA ASP A 590 3.20 10.27 87.94
C ASP A 590 3.08 9.41 86.69
N SER A 591 2.59 9.98 85.60
CA SER A 591 2.52 9.31 84.31
C SER A 591 3.03 10.22 83.22
N LEU A 592 3.89 9.67 82.37
CA LEU A 592 4.56 10.41 81.32
C LEU A 592 4.45 9.69 79.98
N GLN A 593 4.44 10.48 78.92
CA GLN A 593 4.44 10.08 77.52
C GLN A 593 5.28 11.08 76.75
N VAL A 594 5.86 10.66 75.63
CA VAL A 594 6.53 11.56 74.68
C VAL A 594 5.91 11.38 73.30
N THR A 595 5.59 12.50 72.66
CA THR A 595 5.23 12.55 71.25
C THR A 595 6.48 12.83 70.43
N VAL A 596 6.73 12.03 69.40
CA VAL A 596 7.77 12.28 68.41
C VAL A 596 7.14 12.82 67.12
N ALA A 597 7.73 13.87 66.59
CA ALA A 597 7.51 14.36 65.23
C ALA A 597 8.83 14.32 64.47
N ASP A 598 8.78 14.14 63.15
CA ASP A 598 9.94 14.36 62.29
C ASP A 598 9.78 15.64 61.45
N ASP A 599 10.84 16.05 60.77
CA ASP A 599 10.85 17.25 59.92
C ASP A 599 10.48 16.97 58.45
N SER A 600 10.12 15.72 58.11
CA SER A 600 9.79 15.34 56.73
C SER A 600 8.45 15.90 56.29
N GLY A 601 7.50 16.07 57.22
CA GLY A 601 6.11 16.39 56.93
C GLY A 601 5.33 15.26 56.23
N LEU A 602 5.94 14.09 56.03
CA LEU A 602 5.32 12.89 55.45
C LEU A 602 4.85 11.88 56.52
N CYS A 603 5.55 11.83 57.65
CA CYS A 603 5.18 10.99 58.78
C CYS A 603 4.27 11.75 59.74
N ASP A 604 3.15 11.12 60.13
CA ASP A 604 2.32 11.63 61.22
C ASP A 604 3.08 11.54 62.55
N GLU A 605 2.74 12.43 63.50
CA GLU A 605 3.28 12.37 64.86
C GLU A 605 2.88 11.07 65.55
N GLU A 606 3.79 10.50 66.35
CA GLU A 606 3.57 9.25 67.04
C GLU A 606 3.87 9.38 68.53
N ASP A 607 3.04 8.73 69.34
CA ASP A 607 3.17 8.75 70.79
C ASP A 607 3.89 7.52 71.31
N SER A 608 4.69 7.68 72.35
CA SER A 608 5.23 6.56 73.11
C SER A 608 4.14 5.83 73.89
N GLU A 609 4.49 4.66 74.42
CA GLU A 609 3.80 4.08 75.55
C GLU A 609 3.71 5.05 76.74
N THR A 610 2.66 4.93 77.55
CA THR A 610 2.54 5.67 78.81
C THR A 610 3.30 4.94 79.91
N GLU A 611 4.28 5.60 80.51
CA GLU A 611 5.04 5.10 81.64
C GLU A 611 4.49 5.66 82.94
N THR A 612 4.22 4.79 83.92
CA THR A 612 3.77 5.22 85.27
C THR A 612 4.89 5.01 86.27
N TYR A 613 5.34 6.10 86.89
CA TYR A 613 6.21 6.06 88.05
C TYR A 613 5.37 6.01 89.34
N ALA A 614 5.72 5.14 90.28
CA ALA A 614 5.08 5.07 91.59
C ALA A 614 6.11 4.87 92.71
N LYS A 615 6.06 5.75 93.72
CA LYS A 615 6.81 5.67 94.97
C LYS A 615 5.86 5.24 96.09
N THR A 616 6.20 4.14 96.76
CA THR A 616 5.46 3.60 97.92
C THR A 616 6.37 3.50 99.13
N THR A 617 6.00 4.13 100.25
CA THR A 617 6.72 4.02 101.53
C THR A 617 5.98 3.07 102.47
N THR A 618 6.68 2.04 102.99
CA THR A 618 6.12 1.09 103.97
C THR A 618 6.79 1.30 105.33
N VAL A 619 5.99 1.46 106.40
CA VAL A 619 6.49 1.58 107.77
C VAL A 619 6.16 0.29 108.55
N SER A 620 7.18 -0.40 109.04
CA SER A 620 7.03 -1.56 109.92
C SER A 620 7.34 -1.15 111.37
N ALA A 621 6.35 -1.19 112.25
CA ALA A 621 6.57 -1.02 113.69
C ALA A 621 6.75 -2.40 114.34
N SER A 622 7.79 -2.58 115.15
CA SER A 622 7.95 -3.75 116.02
C SER A 622 7.70 -3.33 117.47
N ASP A 623 6.92 -4.11 118.22
CA ASP A 623 6.65 -3.85 119.64
C ASP A 623 7.94 -3.89 120.47
N ASN A 624 8.06 -2.96 121.41
CA ASN A 624 9.21 -2.81 122.31
C ASN A 624 9.28 -4.00 123.29
N PRO A 625 10.45 -4.61 123.58
CA PRO A 625 10.56 -5.63 124.62
C PRO A 625 10.17 -5.04 125.98
N ALA A 626 9.32 -5.75 126.72
CA ALA A 626 8.80 -5.36 128.03
C ALA A 626 9.94 -5.19 129.08
N PRO A 627 9.72 -4.34 130.11
CA PRO A 627 10.71 -3.43 130.71
C PRO A 627 11.82 -4.05 131.57
#